data_AF-A0A7W4J329-F1
#
_entry.id   AF-A0A7W4J329-F1
#
_cell.length_a   1.000
_cell.length_b   1.000
_cell.length_c   1.000
_cell.angle_alpha   90.00
_cell.angle_beta   90.00
_cell.angle_gamma   90.00
#
_symmetry.space_group_name_H-M   'P 1'
#
loop_
_entity.id
_entity.type
_entity.pdbx_description
1 polymer ?
#
loop_
_entity_poly.entity_id
_entity_poly.type
_entity_poly.pdbx_seq_one_letter_code
_entity_poly.pdbx_strand_id
1 'polypeptide(L)' 'MTTLYDTIQQLRAELTSFHLTRRERAAIKAELAAAIARQAERDRAADEEAPA' A
#
# COMPACT_ATOMS: atom_id res chain seq x y z
N MET A 1 15.71 -3.66 3.58
CA MET A 1 14.77 -3.98 2.48
C MET A 1 13.43 -3.41 2.89
N THR A 2 12.83 -2.54 2.09
CA THR A 2 11.48 -2.00 2.36
C THR A 2 10.46 -3.10 2.15
N THR A 3 9.61 -3.32 3.15
CA THR A 3 8.50 -4.27 3.06
C THR A 3 7.32 -3.63 2.34
N LEU A 4 6.36 -4.44 1.88
CA LEU A 4 5.12 -3.93 1.28
C LEU A 4 4.34 -3.04 2.27
N TYR A 5 4.40 -3.37 3.56
CA TYR A 5 3.86 -2.54 4.63
C TYR A 5 4.57 -1.17 4.71
N ASP A 6 5.90 -1.13 4.63
CA ASP A 6 6.65 0.14 4.62
C ASP A 6 6.27 1.01 3.42
N THR A 7 6.10 0.40 2.24
CA THR A 7 5.63 1.12 1.04
C THR A 7 4.24 1.73 1.25
N ILE A 8 3.30 0.98 1.85
CA ILE A 8 1.95 1.49 2.16
C ILE A 8 2.03 2.68 3.13
N GLN A 9 2.87 2.59 4.17
CA GLN A 9 3.03 3.66 5.15
C GLN A 9 3.69 4.91 4.55
N GLN A 10 4.66 4.73 3.65
CA GLN A 10 5.28 5.82 2.91
C GLN A 10 4.26 6.54 2.01
N LEU A 11 3.48 5.80 1.23
CA LEU A 11 2.45 6.39 0.35
C LEU A 11 1.38 7.14 1.15
N ARG A 12 0.99 6.64 2.34
CA ARG A 12 0.11 7.35 3.27
C ARG A 12 0.74 8.67 3.75
N ALA A 13 2.01 8.65 4.13
CA ALA A 13 2.72 9.85 4.54
C ALA A 13 2.80 10.87 3.40
N GLU A 14 3.12 10.43 2.18
CA GLU A 14 3.17 11.29 1.00
C GLU A 14 1.81 11.97 0.73
N LEU A 15 0.69 11.26 0.89
CA LEU A 15 -0.65 11.85 0.74
C LEU A 15 -0.96 12.97 1.75
N THR A 16 -0.28 13.01 2.89
CA THR A 16 -0.42 14.11 3.87
C THR A 16 0.34 15.37 3.45
N SER A 17 1.24 15.27 2.47
CA SER A 17 1.98 16.43 1.96
C SER A 17 1.05 17.45 1.30
N PHE A 18 1.26 18.73 1.63
CA PHE A 18 0.49 19.85 1.10
C PHE A 18 0.91 20.24 -0.33
N HIS A 19 2.07 19.78 -0.80
CA HIS A 19 2.65 20.19 -2.09
C HIS A 19 2.17 19.35 -3.29
N LEU A 20 1.33 18.35 -3.08
CA LEU A 20 0.84 17.50 -4.15
C LEU A 20 -0.20 18.20 -5.02
N THR A 21 0.03 18.20 -6.32
CA THR A 21 -1.01 18.48 -7.32
C THR A 21 -2.10 17.42 -7.27
N ARG A 22 -3.26 17.72 -7.86
CA ARG A 22 -4.37 16.75 -7.97
C ARG A 22 -3.95 15.48 -8.71
N ARG A 23 -3.11 15.60 -9.74
CA ARG A 23 -2.64 14.46 -10.55
C ARG A 23 -1.69 13.57 -9.75
N GLU A 24 -0.72 14.16 -9.05
CA GLU A 24 0.20 13.40 -8.19
C GLU A 24 -0.55 12.70 -7.06
N ARG A 25 -1.49 13.41 -6.42
CA ARG A 25 -2.37 12.81 -5.40
C ARG A 25 -3.17 11.63 -5.95
N ALA A 26 -3.67 11.71 -7.18
CA ALA A 26 -4.40 10.61 -7.81
C ALA A 26 -3.48 9.41 -8.10
N ALA A 27 -2.25 9.67 -8.58
CA ALA A 27 -1.26 8.62 -8.83
C ALA A 27 -0.87 7.88 -7.54
N ILE A 28 -0.54 8.62 -6.47
CA ILE A 28 -0.20 8.04 -5.17
C ILE A 28 -1.37 7.24 -4.58
N LYS A 29 -2.62 7.71 -4.75
CA LYS A 29 -3.80 6.96 -4.34
C LYS A 29 -3.98 5.65 -5.10
N ALA A 30 -3.75 5.65 -6.41
CA ALA A 30 -3.83 4.45 -7.24
C ALA A 30 -2.76 3.43 -6.83
N GLU A 31 -1.53 3.90 -6.59
CA GLU A 31 -0.44 3.08 -6.10
C GLU A 31 -0.73 2.49 -4.70
N LEU A 32 -1.25 3.32 -3.78
CA LEU A 32 -1.65 2.88 -2.45
C LEU A 32 -2.75 1.81 -2.52
N ALA A 33 -3.75 1.98 -3.38
CA ALA A 33 -4.82 1.00 -3.56
C ALA A 33 -4.28 -0.35 -4.06
N ALA A 34 -3.37 -0.33 -5.04
CA ALA A 34 -2.73 -1.53 -5.56
C ALA A 34 -1.87 -2.22 -4.49
N ALA A 35 -1.10 -1.44 -3.72
CA ALA A 35 -0.27 -1.97 -2.64
C ALA A 35 -1.10 -2.63 -1.54
N ILE A 36 -2.23 -2.02 -1.14
CA ILE A 36 -3.17 -2.59 -0.17
C ILE A 36 -3.79 -3.88 -0.70
N ALA A 37 -4.22 -3.92 -1.96
CA ALA A 37 -4.78 -5.13 -2.56
C ALA A 37 -3.77 -6.28 -2.55
N ARG A 38 -2.52 -6.00 -2.93
CA ARG A 38 -1.43 -6.97 -2.88
C ARG A 38 -1.10 -7.44 -1.47
N GLN A 39 -1.18 -6.57 -0.47
CA GLN A 39 -0.99 -6.96 0.93
C GLN A 39 -2.11 -7.90 1.37
N ALA A 40 -3.37 -7.58 1.04
CA ALA A 40 -4.52 -8.43 1.37
C ALA A 40 -4.44 -9.81 0.68
N GLU A 41 -3.94 -9.89 -0.56
CA GLU A 41 -3.69 -11.17 -1.23
C GLU A 41 -2.62 -12.00 -0.51
N ARG A 42 -1.54 -11.36 -0.04
CA ARG A 42 -0.48 -12.04 0.73
C ARG A 42 -0.98 -12.53 2.08
N ASP A 43 -1.76 -11.72 2.77
CA ASP A 43 -2.32 -12.07 4.07
C ASP A 43 -3.27 -13.27 3.94
N ARG A 44 -4.12 -13.29 2.91
CA ARG A 44 -4.99 -14.45 2.61
C ARG A 44 -4.20 -15.72 2.30
N ALA A 45 -3.14 -15.62 1.48
CA ALA A 45 -2.31 -16.77 1.16
C ALA A 45 -1.57 -17.31 2.40
N ALA A 46 -1.13 -16.43 3.30
CA ALA A 46 -0.51 -16.82 4.55
C ALA A 46 -1.50 -17.52 5.51
N ASP A 47 -2.76 -17.05 5.55
CA ASP A 47 -3.82 -17.68 6.34
C ASP A 47 -4.18 -19.09 5.80
N GLU A 48 -4.10 -19.30 4.49
CA GLU A 48 -4.38 -20.60 3.85
C GLU A 48 -3.23 -21.63 4.03
N GLU A 49 -2.01 -21.16 4.27
CA GLU A 49 -0.82 -22.00 4.53
C GLU A 49 -0.62 -22.36 6.01
N ALA A 50 -1.46 -21.86 6.93
CA ALA A 50 -1.38 -22.21 8.35
C ALA A 50 -2.00 -23.61 8.59
N PRO A 51 -1.21 -24.64 9.01
CA PRO A 51 -1.78 -25.94 9.37
C PRO A 51 -2.58 -25.81 10.68
N ALA A 52 -3.78 -26.39 10.67
CA ALA A 52 -4.66 -26.52 11.84
C ALA A 52 -4.08 -27.41 12.94
#